data_AF-A0A1J5NG95-F1
#
_entry.id   AF-A0A1J5NG95-F1
#
_cell.length_a   1.000
_cell.length_b   1.000
_cell.length_c   1.000
_cell.angle_alpha   90.00
_cell.angle_beta   90.00
_cell.angle_gamma   90.00
#
_symmetry.space_group_name_H-M   'P 1'
#
loop_
_entity.id
_entity.type
_entity.pdbx_description
1 polymer ?
#
loop_
_entity_poly.entity_id
_entity_poly.type
_entity_poly.pdbx_seq_one_letter_code
_entity_poly.pdbx_strand_id
1 'polypeptide(L)'
;MRVVFIVLTIVLSATTALAGGWTPLLSSHTYGPKRIIAVDKEAQELIVLEQQSPLHEVRRFPCTTGQSMGDKAVEGDMRTPEGVYFVGHRINRKLDWGLYGNIAYSLNYPNPIDRIKGKTGSGIWLHGRGKTFLPRDTLGCVALKVPDMKDVALEASYGTPVVIADDVSWSADPGESEVTALTLAKTLEAWARDWGAKDDKFFSYYDGPMLELSEGLDFEGFEEHKRNIFASQPWIQVMVGNVRAVPGPGYWVTWFDQYYRTRGMASTTGKRFYWVQDDQGGWRIAGREYVPASEQLDAKYLASKAGEARALVEKWREAWLAGNAEAYENFYEHDAEQGGRKGAANIAEYKKTLWEEKPPVRLEVDDLKVALHPMGLKVAFDQEFADASGYSDRGRKTLILVPEGDTWKIDSEQWRRMR
;
A
#
# COMPACT_ATOMS: atom_id res chain seq x y z
N MET A 1 -38.84 -63.71 36.54
CA MET A 1 -37.49 -64.03 36.01
C MET A 1 -37.56 -63.85 34.49
N ARG A 2 -36.83 -62.97 33.79
CA ARG A 2 -35.55 -62.29 34.02
C ARG A 2 -35.65 -60.90 33.36
N VAL A 3 -35.12 -59.86 33.99
CA VAL A 3 -34.92 -58.54 33.35
C VAL A 3 -33.45 -58.47 32.94
N VAL A 4 -33.20 -58.24 31.66
CA VAL A 4 -31.85 -58.05 31.10
C VAL A 4 -31.59 -56.54 31.07
N PHE A 5 -30.59 -56.09 31.83
CA PHE A 5 -30.05 -54.73 31.74
C PHE A 5 -29.01 -54.68 30.62
N ILE A 6 -29.27 -53.91 29.57
CA ILE A 6 -28.27 -53.56 28.56
C ILE A 6 -27.60 -52.28 29.03
N VAL A 7 -26.33 -52.37 29.40
CA VAL A 7 -25.48 -51.21 29.67
C VAL A 7 -24.91 -50.75 28.32
N LEU A 8 -25.35 -49.59 27.87
CA LEU A 8 -24.85 -48.93 26.67
C LEU A 8 -23.60 -48.11 27.06
N THR A 9 -22.42 -48.64 26.82
CA THR A 9 -21.16 -47.94 27.05
C THR A 9 -20.94 -46.94 25.92
N ILE A 10 -21.22 -45.66 26.16
CA ILE A 10 -20.88 -44.57 25.24
C ILE A 10 -19.37 -44.33 25.37
N VAL A 11 -18.61 -44.82 24.40
CA VAL A 11 -17.20 -44.45 24.23
C VAL A 11 -17.17 -43.07 23.59
N LEU A 12 -16.97 -42.02 24.40
CA LEU A 12 -16.59 -40.70 23.88
C LEU A 12 -15.16 -40.81 23.35
N SER A 13 -15.03 -40.94 22.02
CA SER A 13 -13.78 -40.69 21.32
C SER A 13 -13.46 -39.20 21.42
N ALA A 14 -12.74 -38.79 22.47
CA ALA A 14 -12.12 -37.48 22.52
C ALA A 14 -10.99 -37.44 21.48
N THR A 15 -11.31 -37.05 20.25
CA THR A 15 -10.29 -36.57 19.32
C THR A 15 -9.77 -35.26 19.90
N THR A 16 -8.65 -35.33 20.62
CA THR A 16 -7.79 -34.16 20.80
C THR A 16 -7.37 -33.75 19.39
N ALA A 17 -8.05 -32.77 18.81
CA ALA A 17 -7.50 -32.03 17.69
C ALA A 17 -6.21 -31.41 18.22
N LEU A 18 -5.08 -32.07 17.97
CA LEU A 18 -3.79 -31.40 18.04
C LEU A 18 -3.94 -30.21 17.10
N ALA A 19 -3.98 -29.00 17.64
CA ALA A 19 -3.95 -27.81 16.81
C ALA A 19 -2.65 -27.89 16.01
N GLY A 20 -2.75 -28.30 14.75
CA GLY A 20 -1.59 -28.45 13.86
C GLY A 20 -0.92 -27.09 13.71
N GLY A 21 0.42 -27.09 13.70
CA GLY A 21 1.18 -25.89 13.39
C GLY A 21 0.89 -25.40 11.97
N TRP A 22 1.17 -24.13 11.71
CA TRP A 22 0.99 -23.55 10.39
C TRP A 22 2.05 -24.06 9.41
N THR A 23 1.63 -24.64 8.29
CA THR A 23 2.51 -25.20 7.24
C THR A 23 2.27 -24.55 5.88
N PRO A 24 2.79 -23.32 5.62
CA PRO A 24 2.55 -22.62 4.37
C PRO A 24 3.30 -23.23 3.17
N LEU A 25 2.68 -23.08 2.00
CA LEU A 25 3.36 -23.16 0.70
C LEU A 25 3.55 -21.74 0.16
N LEU A 26 4.76 -21.21 0.27
CA LEU A 26 5.13 -19.91 -0.29
C LEU A 26 5.38 -20.05 -1.79
N SER A 27 4.61 -19.38 -2.63
CA SER A 27 4.78 -19.47 -4.09
C SER A 27 5.20 -18.15 -4.72
N SER A 28 5.82 -18.25 -5.89
CA SER A 28 6.25 -17.11 -6.70
C SER A 28 5.06 -16.33 -7.28
N HIS A 29 4.87 -15.05 -6.96
CA HIS A 29 3.78 -14.27 -7.56
C HIS A 29 4.20 -12.84 -7.92
N THR A 30 3.39 -12.15 -8.74
CA THR A 30 3.66 -10.81 -9.29
C THR A 30 3.94 -9.76 -8.21
N TYR A 31 3.24 -9.85 -7.08
CA TYR A 31 3.42 -8.96 -5.91
C TYR A 31 4.30 -9.57 -4.81
N GLY A 32 5.09 -10.60 -5.12
CA GLY A 32 6.00 -11.20 -4.16
C GLY A 32 7.11 -10.22 -3.77
N PRO A 33 7.53 -10.16 -2.50
CA PRO A 33 8.64 -9.31 -2.10
C PRO A 33 9.95 -9.89 -2.63
N LYS A 34 10.91 -9.01 -2.97
CA LYS A 34 12.24 -9.43 -3.46
C LYS A 34 12.96 -10.40 -2.53
N ARG A 35 12.74 -10.30 -1.22
CA ARG A 35 13.37 -11.14 -0.20
C ARG A 35 12.37 -11.53 0.87
N ILE A 36 12.43 -12.80 1.28
CA ILE A 36 11.69 -13.35 2.42
C ILE A 36 12.69 -14.08 3.31
N ILE A 37 12.60 -13.85 4.62
CA ILE A 37 13.26 -14.69 5.62
C ILE A 37 12.21 -15.68 6.11
N ALA A 38 12.33 -16.94 5.75
CA ALA A 38 11.49 -18.01 6.26
C ALA A 38 12.18 -18.69 7.45
N VAL A 39 11.40 -19.02 8.49
CA VAL A 39 11.85 -19.75 9.67
C VAL A 39 10.98 -20.99 9.80
N ASP A 40 11.62 -22.14 9.65
CA ASP A 40 11.05 -23.45 9.83
C ASP A 40 11.31 -23.92 11.27
N LYS A 41 10.25 -24.00 12.08
CA LYS A 41 10.36 -24.36 13.49
C LYS A 41 10.49 -25.86 13.69
N GLU A 42 10.09 -26.71 12.77
CA GLU A 42 10.26 -28.15 12.89
C GLU A 42 11.72 -28.52 12.62
N ALA A 43 12.25 -28.06 11.48
CA ALA A 43 13.63 -28.27 11.05
C ALA A 43 14.65 -27.45 11.84
N GLN A 44 14.21 -26.39 12.55
CA GLN A 44 15.09 -25.40 13.18
C GLN A 44 16.03 -24.73 12.17
N GLU A 45 15.48 -24.27 11.06
CA GLU A 45 16.24 -23.66 9.97
C GLU A 45 15.68 -22.28 9.62
N LEU A 46 16.60 -21.37 9.28
CA LEU A 46 16.28 -20.10 8.66
C LEU A 46 16.67 -20.18 7.19
N ILE A 47 15.72 -19.91 6.31
CA ILE A 47 15.84 -19.98 4.87
C ILE A 47 15.66 -18.57 4.31
N VAL A 48 16.59 -18.11 3.49
CA VAL A 48 16.46 -16.85 2.75
C VAL A 48 15.97 -17.19 1.36
N LEU A 49 14.78 -16.69 1.02
CA LEU A 49 14.16 -16.84 -0.29
C LEU A 49 14.27 -15.52 -1.07
N GLU A 50 14.46 -15.63 -2.38
CA GLU A 50 14.50 -14.50 -3.31
C GLU A 50 13.46 -14.64 -4.41
N GLN A 51 12.70 -13.57 -4.62
CA GLN A 51 11.75 -13.43 -5.73
C GLN A 51 12.43 -12.66 -6.87
N GLN A 52 13.13 -13.40 -7.74
CA GLN A 52 13.62 -12.93 -9.05
C GLN A 52 12.96 -13.70 -10.20
N SER A 53 11.68 -14.07 -10.02
CA SER A 53 10.84 -14.79 -10.99
C SER A 53 11.56 -15.99 -11.64
N PRO A 54 11.58 -17.18 -11.00
CA PRO A 54 10.72 -17.58 -9.87
C PRO A 54 11.32 -17.41 -8.47
N LEU A 55 10.47 -17.62 -7.45
CA LEU A 55 10.87 -17.77 -6.04
C LEU A 55 11.83 -18.95 -5.89
N HIS A 56 12.97 -18.74 -5.25
CA HIS A 56 13.93 -19.80 -4.96
C HIS A 56 14.69 -19.53 -3.66
N GLU A 57 15.26 -20.59 -3.09
CA GLU A 57 16.19 -20.49 -1.97
C GLU A 57 17.54 -19.95 -2.43
N VAL A 58 18.07 -18.97 -1.70
CA VAL A 58 19.42 -18.46 -1.91
C VAL A 58 20.39 -18.91 -0.82
N ARG A 59 19.93 -19.02 0.44
CA ARG A 59 20.75 -19.45 1.59
C ARG A 59 19.88 -20.14 2.65
N ARG A 60 20.50 -21.04 3.41
CA ARG A 60 19.90 -21.73 4.55
C ARG A 60 20.89 -21.83 5.68
N PHE A 61 20.40 -21.65 6.90
CA PHE A 61 21.20 -21.62 8.12
C PHE A 61 20.52 -22.41 9.23
N PRO A 62 21.26 -23.17 10.04
CA PRO A 62 20.73 -23.68 11.30
C PRO A 62 20.34 -22.51 12.21
N CYS A 63 19.18 -22.59 12.83
CA CYS A 63 18.73 -21.66 13.85
C CYS A 63 18.23 -22.40 15.09
N THR A 64 17.81 -21.65 16.09
CA THR A 64 17.03 -22.17 17.21
C THR A 64 15.89 -21.24 17.54
N THR A 65 14.76 -21.83 17.92
CA THR A 65 13.52 -21.15 18.28
C THR A 65 13.18 -21.38 19.76
N GLY A 66 11.96 -21.01 20.17
CA GLY A 66 11.46 -21.20 21.52
C GLY A 66 11.49 -22.65 21.99
N GLN A 67 11.65 -22.85 23.31
CA GLN A 67 11.65 -24.16 23.95
C GLN A 67 10.33 -24.95 23.76
N SER A 68 9.21 -24.24 23.65
CA SER A 68 7.89 -24.84 23.49
C SER A 68 7.47 -24.91 22.03
N MET A 69 6.89 -26.04 21.64
CA MET A 69 6.26 -26.25 20.33
C MET A 69 4.96 -25.45 20.18
N GLY A 70 4.56 -25.26 18.91
CA GLY A 70 3.30 -24.61 18.52
C GLY A 70 3.34 -23.09 18.55
N ASP A 71 2.23 -22.48 18.16
CA ASP A 71 2.09 -21.03 18.06
C ASP A 71 2.08 -20.35 19.43
N LYS A 72 2.73 -19.19 19.49
CA LYS A 72 2.77 -18.34 20.68
C LYS A 72 1.37 -17.79 20.96
N ALA A 73 0.94 -17.89 22.22
CA ALA A 73 -0.37 -17.44 22.67
C ALA A 73 -0.26 -16.43 23.83
N VAL A 74 0.63 -16.67 24.80
CA VAL A 74 0.72 -15.82 25.99
C VAL A 74 2.14 -15.45 26.35
N GLU A 75 2.31 -14.36 27.08
CA GLU A 75 3.62 -13.98 27.63
C GLU A 75 4.21 -15.13 28.47
N GLY A 76 5.50 -15.43 28.28
CA GLY A 76 6.20 -16.48 29.03
C GLY A 76 5.89 -17.92 28.62
N ASP A 77 5.13 -18.18 27.56
CA ASP A 77 4.86 -19.55 27.07
C ASP A 77 6.05 -20.24 26.38
N MET A 78 7.16 -19.52 26.20
CA MET A 78 8.41 -20.01 25.61
C MET A 78 8.26 -20.45 24.16
N ARG A 79 7.23 -19.99 23.46
CA ARG A 79 6.97 -20.30 22.05
C ARG A 79 7.46 -19.20 21.14
N THR A 80 7.92 -19.59 19.95
CA THR A 80 8.11 -18.66 18.83
C THR A 80 6.79 -18.55 18.06
N PRO A 81 6.30 -17.33 17.77
CA PRO A 81 5.01 -17.14 17.12
C PRO A 81 5.01 -17.67 15.68
N GLU A 82 3.83 -18.05 15.20
CA GLU A 82 3.59 -18.42 13.80
C GLU A 82 2.83 -17.32 13.06
N GLY A 83 3.34 -16.91 11.91
CA GLY A 83 2.76 -15.84 11.10
C GLY A 83 3.79 -15.03 10.30
N VAL A 84 3.33 -13.90 9.78
CA VAL A 84 4.15 -12.94 9.03
C VAL A 84 4.52 -11.78 9.94
N TYR A 85 5.83 -11.62 10.15
CA TYR A 85 6.44 -10.55 10.91
C TYR A 85 7.36 -9.72 10.03
N PHE A 86 7.85 -8.61 10.54
CA PHE A 86 8.77 -7.73 9.82
C PHE A 86 9.94 -7.37 10.71
N VAL A 87 11.13 -7.36 10.11
CA VAL A 87 12.34 -6.91 10.78
C VAL A 87 12.19 -5.44 11.16
N GLY A 88 12.27 -5.17 12.47
CA GLY A 88 12.23 -3.84 13.06
C GLY A 88 13.62 -3.24 13.24
N HIS A 89 13.76 -2.35 14.23
CA HIS A 89 15.03 -1.71 14.51
C HIS A 89 16.06 -2.70 15.08
N ARG A 90 17.33 -2.46 14.73
CA ARG A 90 18.46 -3.10 15.37
C ARG A 90 18.51 -2.70 16.85
N ILE A 91 18.75 -3.67 17.72
CA ILE A 91 18.86 -3.45 19.16
C ILE A 91 20.20 -2.79 19.47
N ASN A 92 20.17 -1.49 19.77
CA ASN A 92 21.36 -0.65 19.97
C ASN A 92 21.75 -0.48 21.45
N ARG A 93 21.61 -1.54 22.25
CA ARG A 93 22.06 -1.58 23.66
C ARG A 93 23.10 -2.67 23.87
N LYS A 94 23.82 -2.63 25.00
CA LYS A 94 24.73 -3.72 25.38
C LYS A 94 23.92 -5.02 25.51
N LEU A 95 24.27 -6.01 24.70
CA LEU A 95 23.67 -7.33 24.70
C LEU A 95 24.52 -8.29 25.54
N ASP A 96 23.87 -9.20 26.26
CA ASP A 96 24.58 -10.38 26.77
C ASP A 96 25.06 -11.18 25.56
N TRP A 97 26.37 -11.24 25.37
CA TRP A 97 26.96 -11.87 24.19
C TRP A 97 26.65 -13.37 24.12
N GLY A 98 26.55 -14.04 25.26
CA GLY A 98 26.25 -15.47 25.31
C GLY A 98 24.83 -15.77 24.82
N LEU A 99 23.86 -14.94 25.20
CA LEU A 99 22.45 -15.10 24.85
C LEU A 99 22.10 -14.51 23.48
N TYR A 100 22.61 -13.32 23.15
CA TYR A 100 22.15 -12.52 22.01
C TYR A 100 23.25 -12.16 21.00
N GLY A 101 24.49 -12.62 21.23
CA GLY A 101 25.61 -12.30 20.34
C GLY A 101 25.83 -10.80 20.23
N ASN A 102 26.06 -10.32 19.00
CA ASN A 102 26.39 -8.92 18.69
C ASN A 102 25.42 -8.24 17.70
N ILE A 103 24.45 -8.98 17.16
CA ILE A 103 23.45 -8.48 16.22
C ILE A 103 22.10 -9.03 16.67
N ALA A 104 21.14 -8.13 16.88
CA ALA A 104 19.77 -8.47 17.16
C ALA A 104 18.86 -7.44 16.50
N TYR A 105 17.77 -7.91 15.90
CA TYR A 105 16.69 -7.10 15.36
C TYR A 105 15.40 -7.47 16.06
N SER A 106 14.60 -6.47 16.40
CA SER A 106 13.22 -6.70 16.85
C SER A 106 12.37 -7.25 15.70
N LEU A 107 11.38 -8.08 16.00
CA LEU A 107 10.26 -8.38 15.11
C LEU A 107 9.00 -7.67 15.63
N ASN A 108 8.06 -7.34 14.76
CA ASN A 108 6.83 -6.64 15.14
C ASN A 108 5.76 -7.54 15.81
N TYR A 109 6.17 -8.57 16.57
CA TYR A 109 5.23 -9.34 17.39
C TYR A 109 4.86 -8.54 18.66
N PRO A 110 3.57 -8.52 19.07
CA PRO A 110 2.41 -9.06 18.35
C PRO A 110 2.00 -8.14 17.19
N ASN A 111 1.75 -8.75 16.03
CA ASN A 111 1.19 -8.04 14.88
C ASN A 111 -0.34 -7.83 15.09
N PRO A 112 -1.04 -7.09 14.21
CA PRO A 112 -2.48 -6.85 14.35
C PRO A 112 -3.34 -8.12 14.49
N ILE A 113 -3.05 -9.18 13.73
CA ILE A 113 -3.78 -10.45 13.81
C ILE A 113 -3.51 -11.17 15.13
N ASP A 114 -2.29 -11.09 15.65
CA ASP A 114 -1.95 -11.63 16.97
C ASP A 114 -2.78 -10.94 18.07
N ARG A 115 -2.95 -9.63 18.00
CA ARG A 115 -3.77 -8.86 18.96
C ARG A 115 -5.25 -9.20 18.87
N ILE A 116 -5.79 -9.32 17.65
CA ILE A 116 -7.18 -9.78 17.42
C ILE A 116 -7.41 -11.16 18.04
N LYS A 117 -6.43 -12.06 17.93
CA LYS A 117 -6.45 -13.39 18.56
C LYS A 117 -6.21 -13.37 20.07
N GLY A 118 -6.07 -12.19 20.68
CA GLY A 118 -5.83 -12.04 22.12
C GLY A 118 -4.44 -12.48 22.57
N LYS A 119 -3.47 -12.61 21.66
CA LYS A 119 -2.13 -13.04 22.01
C LYS A 119 -1.38 -11.96 22.78
N THR A 120 -0.60 -12.38 23.77
CA THR A 120 0.17 -11.47 24.63
C THR A 120 1.67 -11.71 24.56
N GLY A 121 2.44 -10.88 25.28
CA GLY A 121 3.90 -10.87 25.29
C GLY A 121 4.50 -9.96 24.24
N SER A 122 5.83 -9.86 24.24
CA SER A 122 6.61 -9.01 23.33
C SER A 122 8.06 -9.54 23.23
N GLY A 123 8.94 -8.81 22.55
CA GLY A 123 10.38 -9.08 22.60
C GLY A 123 10.84 -10.29 21.78
N ILE A 124 10.10 -10.65 20.73
CA ILE A 124 10.55 -11.67 19.77
C ILE A 124 11.58 -11.04 18.84
N TRP A 125 12.81 -11.55 18.87
CA TRP A 125 13.94 -11.01 18.11
C TRP A 125 14.52 -12.04 17.15
N LEU A 126 15.11 -11.54 16.08
CA LEU A 126 16.05 -12.26 15.21
C LEU A 126 17.47 -11.86 15.61
N HIS A 127 18.27 -12.79 16.14
CA HIS A 127 19.57 -12.43 16.71
C HIS A 127 20.65 -13.51 16.58
N GLY A 128 21.90 -13.11 16.86
CA GLY A 128 23.02 -14.04 16.96
C GLY A 128 23.09 -14.69 18.34
N ARG A 129 23.86 -15.75 18.50
CA ARG A 129 24.12 -16.38 19.80
C ARG A 129 25.59 -16.71 19.90
N GLY A 130 26.23 -16.20 20.95
CA GLY A 130 27.66 -16.38 21.17
C GLY A 130 28.02 -17.77 21.69
N LYS A 131 27.06 -18.49 22.27
CA LYS A 131 27.23 -19.87 22.73
C LYS A 131 26.64 -20.87 21.74
N THR A 132 27.10 -22.11 21.82
CA THR A 132 26.44 -23.24 21.16
C THR A 132 25.01 -23.35 21.67
N PHE A 133 24.09 -23.69 20.77
CA PHE A 133 22.69 -23.94 21.10
C PHE A 133 22.26 -25.30 20.57
N LEU A 134 21.22 -25.82 21.21
CA LEU A 134 20.46 -26.97 20.72
C LEU A 134 19.21 -26.47 19.98
N PRO A 135 18.53 -27.34 19.21
CA PRO A 135 17.14 -27.11 18.80
C PRO A 135 16.29 -26.63 19.97
N ARG A 136 15.43 -25.61 19.76
CA ARG A 136 14.45 -25.12 20.74
C ARG A 136 15.08 -24.66 22.07
N ASP A 137 16.05 -23.77 21.99
CA ASP A 137 16.88 -23.29 23.12
C ASP A 137 16.70 -21.78 23.39
N THR A 138 15.59 -21.16 22.99
CA THR A 138 15.28 -19.75 23.33
C THR A 138 13.97 -19.62 24.13
N LEU A 139 13.66 -18.42 24.62
CA LEU A 139 12.36 -18.12 25.22
C LEU A 139 11.29 -17.73 24.19
N GLY A 140 11.59 -17.85 22.89
CA GLY A 140 10.70 -17.46 21.79
C GLY A 140 11.38 -16.71 20.64
N CYS A 141 12.62 -16.23 20.83
CA CYS A 141 13.42 -15.61 19.77
C CYS A 141 13.89 -16.62 18.71
N VAL A 142 14.24 -16.12 17.53
CA VAL A 142 14.95 -16.87 16.49
C VAL A 142 16.43 -16.52 16.59
N ALA A 143 17.25 -17.48 16.96
CA ALA A 143 18.68 -17.28 17.17
C ALA A 143 19.54 -18.09 16.20
N LEU A 144 20.62 -17.49 15.70
CA LEU A 144 21.60 -18.12 14.81
C LEU A 144 23.00 -18.03 15.42
N LYS A 145 23.96 -18.79 14.90
CA LYS A 145 25.37 -18.58 15.30
C LYS A 145 25.81 -17.20 14.85
N VAL A 146 26.73 -16.58 15.59
CA VAL A 146 27.20 -15.22 15.27
C VAL A 146 27.69 -15.05 13.82
N PRO A 147 28.46 -15.98 13.21
CA PRO A 147 28.84 -15.88 11.80
C PRO A 147 27.61 -15.86 10.87
N ASP A 148 26.70 -16.82 11.02
CA ASP A 148 25.49 -16.94 10.22
C ASP A 148 24.59 -15.70 10.36
N MET A 149 24.46 -15.16 11.58
CA MET A 149 23.70 -13.92 11.81
C MET A 149 24.32 -12.72 11.09
N LYS A 150 25.65 -12.66 10.91
CA LYS A 150 26.26 -11.57 10.11
C LYS A 150 25.83 -11.66 8.65
N ASP A 151 25.71 -12.87 8.12
CA ASP A 151 25.26 -13.10 6.75
C ASP A 151 23.78 -12.78 6.58
N VAL A 152 22.94 -13.21 7.53
CA VAL A 152 21.50 -12.88 7.58
C VAL A 152 21.28 -11.38 7.76
N ALA A 153 22.14 -10.67 8.49
CA ALA A 153 22.03 -9.23 8.70
C ALA A 153 22.16 -8.41 7.40
N LEU A 154 22.82 -8.96 6.37
CA LEU A 154 22.87 -8.35 5.03
C LEU A 154 21.50 -8.38 4.33
N GLU A 155 20.60 -9.27 4.78
CA GLU A 155 19.28 -9.53 4.20
C GLU A 155 18.13 -9.01 5.05
N ALA A 156 18.36 -8.91 6.36
CA ALA A 156 17.41 -8.44 7.36
C ALA A 156 17.41 -6.89 7.45
N SER A 157 17.22 -6.22 6.32
CA SER A 157 16.93 -4.78 6.32
C SER A 157 15.61 -4.49 7.03
N TYR A 158 15.45 -3.27 7.56
CA TYR A 158 14.19 -2.85 8.19
C TYR A 158 13.02 -3.06 7.21
N GLY A 159 11.96 -3.72 7.65
CA GLY A 159 10.80 -4.04 6.82
C GLY A 159 10.95 -5.28 5.93
N THR A 160 12.05 -6.04 6.02
CA THR A 160 12.11 -7.37 5.40
C THR A 160 11.08 -8.29 6.08
N PRO A 161 10.22 -9.00 5.31
CA PRO A 161 9.25 -9.93 5.88
C PRO A 161 9.95 -11.18 6.43
N VAL A 162 9.53 -11.60 7.61
CA VAL A 162 9.94 -12.82 8.30
C VAL A 162 8.71 -13.72 8.43
N VAL A 163 8.65 -14.80 7.65
CA VAL A 163 7.60 -15.82 7.72
C VAL A 163 8.06 -16.88 8.71
N ILE A 164 7.34 -17.06 9.81
CA ILE A 164 7.66 -18.08 10.81
C ILE A 164 6.53 -19.09 10.83
N ALA A 165 6.84 -20.37 10.62
CA ALA A 165 5.86 -21.43 10.52
C ALA A 165 6.38 -22.71 11.19
N ASP A 166 5.50 -23.70 11.37
CA ASP A 166 5.88 -25.00 11.89
C ASP A 166 6.78 -25.73 10.88
N ASP A 167 6.32 -25.84 9.63
CA ASP A 167 7.09 -26.33 8.47
C ASP A 167 6.93 -25.34 7.31
N VAL A 168 8.01 -25.01 6.60
CA VAL A 168 7.97 -24.08 5.47
C VAL A 168 8.32 -24.77 4.17
N SER A 169 7.36 -24.76 3.24
CA SER A 169 7.57 -25.17 1.85
C SER A 169 7.48 -23.96 0.91
N TRP A 170 8.13 -24.06 -0.25
CA TRP A 170 8.02 -23.05 -1.30
C TRP A 170 7.98 -23.67 -2.70
N SER A 171 7.41 -22.92 -3.64
CA SER A 171 7.32 -23.31 -5.05
C SER A 171 7.72 -22.18 -5.98
N ALA A 172 8.42 -22.55 -7.05
CA ALA A 172 8.69 -21.66 -8.17
C ALA A 172 7.43 -21.32 -8.97
N ASP A 173 6.41 -22.18 -8.91
CA ASP A 173 5.14 -22.00 -9.61
C ASP A 173 4.20 -21.08 -8.83
N PRO A 174 3.47 -20.16 -9.48
CA PRO A 174 2.66 -19.19 -8.75
C PRO A 174 1.48 -19.75 -7.95
N GLY A 175 0.85 -20.80 -8.44
CA GLY A 175 -0.30 -21.43 -7.79
C GLY A 175 -1.43 -20.43 -7.49
N GLU A 176 -2.16 -20.69 -6.40
CA GLU A 176 -3.30 -19.86 -5.97
C GLU A 176 -2.90 -18.50 -5.37
N SER A 177 -1.64 -18.36 -4.92
CA SER A 177 -1.12 -17.11 -4.37
C SER A 177 -1.10 -15.98 -5.40
N GLU A 178 -0.90 -16.28 -6.68
CA GLU A 178 -0.98 -15.27 -7.75
C GLU A 178 -2.37 -14.65 -7.83
N VAL A 179 -3.41 -15.48 -7.80
CA VAL A 179 -4.81 -15.05 -7.87
C VAL A 179 -5.15 -14.17 -6.66
N THR A 180 -4.75 -14.60 -5.47
CA THR A 180 -5.03 -13.85 -4.24
C THR A 180 -4.25 -12.54 -4.19
N ALA A 181 -2.97 -12.55 -4.56
CA ALA A 181 -2.13 -11.35 -4.59
C ALA A 181 -2.64 -10.31 -5.61
N LEU A 182 -3.03 -10.75 -6.81
CA LEU A 182 -3.67 -9.88 -7.82
C LEU A 182 -4.99 -9.30 -7.32
N THR A 183 -5.79 -10.12 -6.63
CA THR A 183 -7.07 -9.68 -6.05
C THR A 183 -6.84 -8.60 -5.00
N LEU A 184 -5.93 -8.82 -4.06
CA LEU A 184 -5.60 -7.84 -3.01
C LEU A 184 -5.00 -6.56 -3.59
N ALA A 185 -4.15 -6.64 -4.61
CA ALA A 185 -3.61 -5.47 -5.28
C ALA A 185 -4.71 -4.63 -5.95
N LYS A 186 -5.65 -5.27 -6.67
CA LYS A 186 -6.81 -4.60 -7.27
C LYS A 186 -7.74 -4.00 -6.22
N THR A 187 -8.00 -4.72 -5.12
CA THR A 187 -8.78 -4.21 -3.99
C THR A 187 -8.13 -2.99 -3.37
N LEU A 188 -6.80 -2.98 -3.26
CA LEU A 188 -6.04 -1.85 -2.74
C LEU A 188 -6.08 -0.63 -3.68
N GLU A 189 -6.00 -0.83 -5.00
CA GLU A 189 -6.20 0.22 -5.99
C GLU A 189 -7.62 0.81 -5.91
N ALA A 190 -8.64 -0.05 -5.75
CA ALA A 190 -10.02 0.37 -5.56
C ALA A 190 -10.21 1.15 -4.25
N TRP A 191 -9.59 0.71 -3.15
CA TRP A 191 -9.54 1.44 -1.88
C TRP A 191 -8.97 2.86 -2.05
N ALA A 192 -7.86 3.00 -2.80
CA ALA A 192 -7.25 4.30 -3.06
C ALA A 192 -8.15 5.19 -3.93
N ARG A 193 -8.75 4.62 -4.98
CA ARG A 193 -9.68 5.34 -5.86
C ARG A 193 -10.91 5.83 -5.09
N ASP A 194 -11.56 4.96 -4.33
CA ASP A 194 -12.79 5.29 -3.61
C ASP A 194 -12.49 6.32 -2.48
N TRP A 195 -11.29 6.27 -1.87
CA TRP A 195 -10.81 7.36 -1.00
C TRP A 195 -10.64 8.69 -1.76
N GLY A 196 -9.97 8.68 -2.93
CA GLY A 196 -9.79 9.88 -3.75
C GLY A 196 -11.12 10.48 -4.22
N ALA A 197 -12.09 9.63 -4.55
CA ALA A 197 -13.45 10.01 -4.92
C ALA A 197 -14.27 10.55 -3.73
N LYS A 198 -13.75 10.47 -2.50
CA LYS A 198 -14.46 10.83 -1.26
C LYS A 198 -15.75 10.01 -1.08
N ASP A 199 -15.75 8.76 -1.54
CA ASP A 199 -16.91 7.86 -1.52
C ASP A 199 -16.97 7.12 -0.18
N ASP A 200 -18.15 7.05 0.44
CA ASP A 200 -18.39 6.31 1.69
C ASP A 200 -18.09 4.81 1.55
N LYS A 201 -18.10 4.27 0.33
CA LYS A 201 -17.62 2.91 0.04
C LYS A 201 -16.19 2.67 0.55
N PHE A 202 -15.37 3.72 0.68
CA PHE A 202 -14.06 3.66 1.33
C PHE A 202 -14.08 2.96 2.69
N PHE A 203 -15.14 3.14 3.49
CA PHE A 203 -15.24 2.53 4.81
C PHE A 203 -15.50 1.03 4.77
N SER A 204 -16.13 0.54 3.69
CA SER A 204 -16.44 -0.89 3.52
C SER A 204 -15.20 -1.78 3.36
N TYR A 205 -14.03 -1.22 3.03
CA TYR A 205 -12.79 -2.00 2.95
C TYR A 205 -12.27 -2.43 4.33
N TYR A 206 -12.77 -1.86 5.42
CA TYR A 206 -12.33 -2.14 6.78
C TYR A 206 -13.29 -3.10 7.49
N ASP A 207 -12.75 -3.96 8.32
CA ASP A 207 -13.51 -4.65 9.36
C ASP A 207 -13.43 -3.82 10.64
N GLY A 208 -14.51 -3.11 10.95
CA GLY A 208 -14.58 -2.21 12.11
C GLY A 208 -14.21 -2.90 13.42
N PRO A 209 -14.96 -3.95 13.84
CA PRO A 209 -14.67 -4.69 15.07
C PRO A 209 -13.22 -5.19 15.19
N MET A 210 -12.62 -5.70 14.10
CA MET A 210 -11.23 -6.16 14.14
C MET A 210 -10.22 -5.01 14.23
N LEU A 211 -10.53 -3.85 13.64
CA LEU A 211 -9.72 -2.63 13.80
C LEU A 211 -9.71 -2.15 15.26
N GLU A 212 -10.85 -2.21 15.94
CA GLU A 212 -10.91 -1.84 17.36
C GLU A 212 -10.06 -2.79 18.21
N LEU A 213 -10.13 -4.10 17.94
CA LEU A 213 -9.32 -5.11 18.64
C LEU A 213 -7.83 -5.00 18.36
N SER A 214 -7.44 -4.68 17.12
CA SER A 214 -6.02 -4.64 16.72
C SER A 214 -5.31 -3.32 17.01
N GLU A 215 -6.02 -2.20 16.93
CA GLU A 215 -5.47 -0.85 17.03
C GLU A 215 -5.97 -0.09 18.27
N GLY A 216 -7.01 -0.56 18.97
CA GLY A 216 -7.68 0.22 20.02
C GLY A 216 -8.40 1.46 19.47
N LEU A 217 -8.73 1.43 18.18
CA LEU A 217 -9.39 2.50 17.44
C LEU A 217 -10.90 2.51 17.77
N ASP A 218 -11.50 3.69 17.85
CA ASP A 218 -12.95 3.86 17.72
C ASP A 218 -13.29 3.96 16.23
N PHE A 219 -13.94 2.91 15.68
CA PHE A 219 -14.17 2.84 14.24
C PHE A 219 -15.18 3.88 13.76
N GLU A 220 -16.25 4.13 14.53
CA GLU A 220 -17.25 5.16 14.20
C GLU A 220 -16.62 6.56 14.20
N GLY A 221 -15.80 6.86 15.22
CA GLY A 221 -15.04 8.11 15.27
C GLY A 221 -14.04 8.27 14.11
N PHE A 222 -13.44 7.17 13.64
CA PHE A 222 -12.59 7.16 12.44
C PHE A 222 -13.39 7.51 11.17
N GLU A 223 -14.59 6.95 11.01
CA GLU A 223 -15.46 7.27 9.88
C GLU A 223 -15.87 8.75 9.88
N GLU A 224 -16.34 9.26 11.02
CA GLU A 224 -16.76 10.66 11.17
C GLU A 224 -15.60 11.61 10.85
N HIS A 225 -14.42 11.36 11.42
CA HIS A 225 -13.24 12.16 11.16
C HIS A 225 -12.88 12.19 9.66
N LYS A 226 -12.99 11.04 8.97
CA LYS A 226 -12.71 10.96 7.53
C LYS A 226 -13.77 11.66 6.68
N ARG A 227 -15.06 11.51 7.01
CA ARG A 227 -16.15 12.26 6.35
C ARG A 227 -15.97 13.77 6.49
N ASN A 228 -15.54 14.25 7.67
CA ASN A 228 -15.20 15.66 7.88
C ASN A 228 -14.03 16.13 6.99
N ILE A 229 -12.99 15.30 6.84
CA ILE A 229 -11.91 15.58 5.88
C ILE A 229 -12.48 15.63 4.45
N PHE A 230 -13.29 14.66 4.04
CA PHE A 230 -13.88 14.60 2.69
C PHE A 230 -14.68 15.87 2.38
N ALA A 231 -15.53 16.32 3.31
CA ALA A 231 -16.30 17.55 3.17
C ALA A 231 -15.42 18.82 3.10
N SER A 232 -14.30 18.85 3.83
CA SER A 232 -13.42 20.02 3.88
C SER A 232 -12.51 20.19 2.65
N GLN A 233 -12.27 19.12 1.89
CA GLN A 233 -11.30 19.14 0.79
C GLN A 233 -12.03 19.24 -0.56
N PRO A 234 -11.68 20.22 -1.42
CA PRO A 234 -12.29 20.34 -2.75
C PRO A 234 -12.08 19.06 -3.57
N TRP A 235 -10.89 18.49 -3.48
CA TRP A 235 -10.53 17.21 -4.07
C TRP A 235 -9.51 16.50 -3.18
N ILE A 236 -9.46 15.17 -3.30
CA ILE A 236 -8.44 14.31 -2.71
C ILE A 236 -7.91 13.43 -3.82
N GLN A 237 -6.59 13.23 -3.90
CA GLN A 237 -6.01 12.25 -4.80
C GLN A 237 -5.14 11.29 -4.02
N VAL A 238 -5.38 10.00 -4.26
CA VAL A 238 -4.67 8.91 -3.60
C VAL A 238 -4.15 7.97 -4.68
N MET A 239 -2.90 7.56 -4.54
CA MET A 239 -2.27 6.55 -5.39
C MET A 239 -1.53 5.57 -4.50
N VAL A 240 -1.53 4.30 -4.87
CA VAL A 240 -0.73 3.26 -4.23
C VAL A 240 0.38 2.80 -5.17
N GLY A 241 1.54 2.47 -4.60
CA GLY A 241 2.70 1.98 -5.34
C GLY A 241 3.50 0.99 -4.51
N ASN A 242 4.40 0.26 -5.17
CA ASN A 242 5.33 -0.69 -4.54
C ASN A 242 4.63 -1.75 -3.67
N VAL A 243 3.46 -2.19 -4.12
CA VAL A 243 2.65 -3.19 -3.45
C VAL A 243 3.38 -4.51 -3.40
N ARG A 244 3.42 -5.11 -2.22
CA ARG A 244 3.91 -6.46 -1.95
C ARG A 244 2.87 -7.21 -1.12
N ALA A 245 2.81 -8.52 -1.25
CA ALA A 245 1.86 -9.37 -0.56
C ALA A 245 2.53 -10.67 -0.09
N VAL A 246 2.16 -11.17 1.10
CA VAL A 246 2.60 -12.48 1.63
C VAL A 246 1.45 -13.12 2.42
N PRO A 247 1.20 -14.43 2.27
CA PRO A 247 0.19 -15.15 3.05
C PRO A 247 0.63 -15.40 4.50
N GLY A 248 -0.32 -15.29 5.42
CA GLY A 248 -0.21 -15.71 6.82
C GLY A 248 -1.25 -16.79 7.18
N PRO A 249 -1.27 -17.29 8.42
CA PRO A 249 -2.23 -18.31 8.86
C PRO A 249 -3.66 -17.73 8.95
N GLY A 250 -4.42 -17.89 7.88
CA GLY A 250 -5.81 -17.43 7.74
C GLY A 250 -5.95 -15.94 7.40
N TYR A 251 -4.88 -15.29 6.94
CA TYR A 251 -4.87 -13.89 6.54
C TYR A 251 -3.82 -13.63 5.46
N TRP A 252 -3.82 -12.43 4.89
CA TRP A 252 -2.75 -11.94 4.03
C TRP A 252 -2.23 -10.61 4.54
N VAL A 253 -0.95 -10.31 4.30
CA VAL A 253 -0.38 -8.99 4.57
C VAL A 253 0.00 -8.34 3.26
N THR A 254 -0.46 -7.12 3.03
CA THR A 254 0.10 -6.25 2.00
C THR A 254 0.88 -5.11 2.60
N TRP A 255 1.92 -4.67 1.90
CA TRP A 255 2.62 -3.43 2.25
C TRP A 255 3.02 -2.66 1.01
N PHE A 256 2.88 -1.35 1.09
CA PHE A 256 2.87 -0.47 -0.07
C PHE A 256 3.14 0.97 0.36
N ASP A 257 3.44 1.81 -0.62
CA ASP A 257 3.55 3.25 -0.46
C ASP A 257 2.26 3.92 -0.93
N GLN A 258 1.73 4.82 -0.11
CA GLN A 258 0.53 5.60 -0.40
C GLN A 258 0.94 7.05 -0.64
N TYR A 259 0.68 7.56 -1.84
CA TYR A 259 0.70 8.98 -2.15
C TYR A 259 -0.66 9.58 -1.82
N TYR A 260 -0.68 10.64 -1.02
CA TYR A 260 -1.89 11.39 -0.70
C TYR A 260 -1.67 12.85 -1.04
N ARG A 261 -2.66 13.47 -1.66
CA ARG A 261 -2.58 14.84 -2.13
C ARG A 261 -3.91 15.57 -2.00
N THR A 262 -3.82 16.81 -1.53
CA THR A 262 -4.91 17.80 -1.51
C THR A 262 -4.36 19.17 -1.92
N ARG A 263 -5.18 20.21 -1.85
CA ARG A 263 -4.73 21.59 -2.10
C ARG A 263 -3.65 21.98 -1.08
N GLY A 264 -2.46 22.27 -1.56
CA GLY A 264 -1.32 22.76 -0.77
C GLY A 264 -0.58 21.69 0.03
N MET A 265 -0.98 20.42 -0.05
CA MET A 265 -0.36 19.33 0.71
C MET A 265 -0.19 18.08 -0.14
N ALA A 266 0.99 17.46 -0.02
CA ALA A 266 1.29 16.15 -0.59
C ALA A 266 2.16 15.36 0.38
N SER A 267 1.97 14.06 0.46
CA SER A 267 2.78 13.18 1.30
C SER A 267 2.82 11.77 0.73
N THR A 268 3.99 11.13 0.82
CA THR A 268 4.12 9.68 0.64
C THR A 268 4.27 9.02 2.01
N THR A 269 3.50 7.98 2.28
CA THR A 269 3.55 7.22 3.54
C THR A 269 3.50 5.73 3.26
N GLY A 270 4.39 4.96 3.88
CA GLY A 270 4.34 3.50 3.81
C GLY A 270 3.25 2.95 4.73
N LYS A 271 2.54 1.93 4.27
CA LYS A 271 1.49 1.25 5.05
C LYS A 271 1.63 -0.27 4.95
N ARG A 272 1.13 -0.94 5.97
CA ARG A 272 0.95 -2.39 6.07
C ARG A 272 -0.49 -2.69 6.42
N PHE A 273 -1.19 -3.48 5.61
CA PHE A 273 -2.56 -3.92 5.85
C PHE A 273 -2.60 -5.44 6.04
N TYR A 274 -3.34 -5.85 7.07
CA TYR A 274 -3.63 -7.24 7.38
C TYR A 274 -5.05 -7.54 6.94
N TRP A 275 -5.20 -8.45 5.98
CA TRP A 275 -6.46 -8.76 5.31
C TRP A 275 -7.01 -10.10 5.76
N VAL A 276 -8.28 -10.12 6.10
CA VAL A 276 -9.05 -11.33 6.38
C VAL A 276 -10.21 -11.43 5.39
N GLN A 277 -10.72 -12.63 5.17
CA GLN A 277 -11.96 -12.80 4.40
C GLN A 277 -13.15 -12.72 5.36
N ASP A 278 -14.17 -11.97 4.95
CA ASP A 278 -15.50 -12.03 5.57
C ASP A 278 -16.24 -13.32 5.18
N ASP A 279 -17.41 -13.55 5.77
CA ASP A 279 -18.24 -14.74 5.51
C ASP A 279 -18.70 -14.87 4.04
N GLN A 280 -18.59 -13.79 3.26
CA GLN A 280 -18.92 -13.76 1.82
C GLN A 280 -17.66 -13.95 0.94
N GLY A 281 -16.50 -14.16 1.55
CA GLY A 281 -15.21 -14.31 0.87
C GLY A 281 -14.54 -12.99 0.46
N GLY A 282 -15.12 -11.85 0.84
CA GLY A 282 -14.60 -10.51 0.56
C GLY A 282 -13.43 -10.16 1.49
N TRP A 283 -12.38 -9.55 0.94
CA TRP A 283 -11.23 -9.13 1.73
C TRP A 283 -11.50 -7.83 2.49
N ARG A 284 -11.33 -7.88 3.81
CA ARG A 284 -11.43 -6.72 4.72
C ARG A 284 -10.12 -6.49 5.43
N ILE A 285 -9.79 -5.22 5.64
CA ILE A 285 -8.64 -4.80 6.44
C ILE A 285 -9.02 -5.01 7.91
N ALA A 286 -8.37 -5.97 8.55
CA ALA A 286 -8.54 -6.29 9.97
C ALA A 286 -7.55 -5.53 10.86
N GLY A 287 -6.47 -4.99 10.30
CA GLY A 287 -5.51 -4.18 11.04
C GLY A 287 -4.49 -3.50 10.15
N ARG A 288 -3.89 -2.42 10.66
CA ARG A 288 -2.98 -1.56 9.91
C ARG A 288 -1.75 -1.21 10.74
N GLU A 289 -0.66 -0.98 10.02
CA GLU A 289 0.54 -0.38 10.57
C GLU A 289 1.08 0.70 9.62
N TYR A 290 1.68 1.74 10.18
CA TYR A 290 2.36 2.79 9.43
C TYR A 290 3.87 2.52 9.43
N VAL A 291 4.49 2.69 8.27
CA VAL A 291 5.94 2.49 8.09
C VAL A 291 6.54 3.61 7.24
N PRO A 292 7.87 3.79 7.28
CA PRO A 292 8.55 4.61 6.30
C PRO A 292 8.21 4.15 4.89
N ALA A 293 7.98 5.10 3.99
CA ALA A 293 7.77 4.80 2.58
C ALA A 293 9.06 4.21 1.97
N SER A 294 8.92 3.22 1.10
CA SER A 294 10.06 2.61 0.42
C SER A 294 10.65 3.51 -0.67
N GLU A 295 9.84 4.41 -1.23
CA GLU A 295 10.26 5.49 -2.13
C GLU A 295 9.24 6.64 -2.10
N GLN A 296 9.61 7.80 -2.65
CA GLN A 296 8.67 8.89 -2.92
C GLN A 296 7.89 8.60 -4.21
N LEU A 297 6.61 8.97 -4.23
CA LEU A 297 5.70 8.64 -5.33
C LEU A 297 5.39 9.82 -6.26
N ASP A 298 5.89 11.03 -5.98
CA ASP A 298 5.60 12.26 -6.73
C ASP A 298 5.85 12.13 -8.24
N ALA A 299 6.98 11.55 -8.62
CA ALA A 299 7.36 11.37 -10.03
C ALA A 299 6.45 10.35 -10.73
N LYS A 300 6.12 9.24 -10.06
CA LYS A 300 5.21 8.20 -10.59
C LYS A 300 3.80 8.75 -10.75
N TYR A 301 3.33 9.48 -9.75
CA TYR A 301 2.04 10.16 -9.79
C TYR A 301 2.00 11.17 -10.95
N LEU A 302 3.00 12.05 -11.08
CA LEU A 302 3.08 13.02 -12.18
C LEU A 302 3.08 12.31 -13.54
N ALA A 303 3.85 11.23 -13.69
CA ALA A 303 3.87 10.45 -14.92
C ALA A 303 2.48 9.87 -15.26
N SER A 304 1.76 9.35 -14.26
CA SER A 304 0.40 8.81 -14.45
C SER A 304 -0.61 9.87 -14.90
N LYS A 305 -0.49 11.11 -14.40
CA LYS A 305 -1.43 12.21 -14.68
C LYS A 305 -1.05 13.10 -15.85
N ALA A 306 0.21 13.08 -16.28
CA ALA A 306 0.67 13.90 -17.39
C ALA A 306 0.04 13.49 -18.73
N GLY A 307 -0.38 12.23 -18.89
CA GLY A 307 -1.16 11.78 -20.05
C GLY A 307 -2.55 12.42 -20.10
N GLU A 308 -3.27 12.39 -18.98
CA GLU A 308 -4.59 13.01 -18.81
C GLU A 308 -4.54 14.52 -19.08
N ALA A 309 -3.54 15.22 -18.53
CA ALA A 309 -3.35 16.65 -18.74
C ALA A 309 -3.09 17.01 -20.22
N ARG A 310 -2.30 16.21 -20.93
CA ARG A 310 -2.06 16.40 -22.38
C ARG A 310 -3.32 16.18 -23.20
N ALA A 311 -4.07 15.13 -22.89
CA ALA A 311 -5.33 14.85 -23.55
C ALA A 311 -6.36 15.97 -23.32
N LEU A 312 -6.39 16.57 -22.12
CA LEU A 312 -7.23 17.74 -21.84
C LEU A 312 -6.82 18.94 -22.70
N VAL A 313 -5.53 19.27 -22.75
CA VAL A 313 -5.05 20.42 -23.54
C VAL A 313 -5.36 20.24 -25.03
N GLU A 314 -5.27 19.03 -25.55
CA GLU A 314 -5.62 18.77 -26.95
C GLU A 314 -7.10 19.00 -27.23
N LYS A 315 -8.01 18.46 -26.40
CA LYS A 315 -9.46 18.69 -26.54
C LYS A 315 -9.83 20.16 -26.36
N TRP A 316 -9.16 20.85 -25.44
CA TRP A 316 -9.31 22.30 -25.23
C TRP A 316 -8.87 23.09 -26.47
N ARG A 317 -7.76 22.69 -27.10
CA ARG A 317 -7.23 23.29 -28.33
C ARG A 317 -8.21 23.11 -29.48
N GLU A 318 -8.78 21.91 -29.63
CA GLU A 318 -9.81 21.60 -30.63
C GLU A 318 -11.06 22.46 -30.45
N ALA A 319 -11.58 22.58 -29.22
CA ALA A 319 -12.75 23.42 -28.93
C ALA A 319 -12.49 24.90 -29.23
N TRP A 320 -11.31 25.41 -28.87
CA TRP A 320 -10.89 26.77 -29.24
C TRP A 320 -10.85 26.93 -30.75
N LEU A 321 -10.15 26.06 -31.47
CA LEU A 321 -9.97 26.18 -32.93
C LEU A 321 -11.31 26.06 -33.68
N ALA A 322 -12.27 25.31 -33.14
CA ALA A 322 -13.62 25.23 -33.68
C ALA A 322 -14.48 26.47 -33.39
N GLY A 323 -14.00 27.42 -32.58
CA GLY A 323 -14.79 28.55 -32.10
C GLY A 323 -15.98 28.12 -31.23
N ASN A 324 -15.95 26.93 -30.65
CA ASN A 324 -17.05 26.36 -29.87
C ASN A 324 -16.99 26.85 -28.43
N ALA A 325 -17.66 27.96 -28.13
CA ALA A 325 -17.65 28.59 -26.81
C ALA A 325 -18.22 27.71 -25.70
N GLU A 326 -19.26 26.92 -25.99
CA GLU A 326 -19.89 26.02 -25.01
C GLU A 326 -18.95 24.86 -24.63
N ALA A 327 -18.33 24.21 -25.63
CA ALA A 327 -17.32 23.19 -25.36
C ALA A 327 -16.09 23.78 -24.65
N TYR A 328 -15.70 25.01 -25.00
CA TYR A 328 -14.58 25.71 -24.39
C TYR A 328 -14.80 26.01 -22.91
N GLU A 329 -16.00 26.49 -22.55
CA GLU A 329 -16.40 26.75 -21.16
C GLU A 329 -16.22 25.50 -20.28
N ASN A 330 -16.57 24.33 -20.82
CA ASN A 330 -16.48 23.05 -20.12
C ASN A 330 -15.05 22.61 -19.76
N PHE A 331 -14.00 23.31 -20.20
CA PHE A 331 -12.64 23.05 -19.71
C PHE A 331 -12.27 23.87 -18.48
N TYR A 332 -13.04 24.89 -18.10
CA TYR A 332 -12.73 25.79 -17.00
C TYR A 332 -13.50 25.44 -15.73
N GLU A 333 -12.88 25.71 -14.58
CA GLU A 333 -13.56 25.76 -13.29
C GLU A 333 -14.59 26.90 -13.25
N HIS A 334 -15.62 26.76 -12.40
CA HIS A 334 -16.69 27.76 -12.29
C HIS A 334 -16.13 29.18 -12.09
N ASP A 335 -15.16 29.33 -11.17
CA ASP A 335 -14.54 30.59 -10.79
C ASP A 335 -13.18 30.85 -11.48
N ALA A 336 -12.90 30.17 -12.59
CA ALA A 336 -11.60 30.23 -13.24
C ALA A 336 -11.19 31.65 -13.66
N GLU A 337 -9.88 31.90 -13.74
CA GLU A 337 -9.33 33.19 -14.16
C GLU A 337 -8.54 33.09 -15.47
N GLN A 338 -8.86 33.94 -16.45
CA GLN A 338 -8.12 34.08 -17.71
C GLN A 338 -7.83 35.56 -18.01
N GLY A 339 -6.56 35.96 -17.88
CA GLY A 339 -6.13 37.32 -18.26
C GLY A 339 -6.92 38.44 -17.57
N GLY A 340 -7.25 38.27 -16.28
CA GLY A 340 -8.05 39.20 -15.49
C GLY A 340 -9.57 39.02 -15.59
N ARG A 341 -10.07 38.18 -16.51
CA ARG A 341 -11.48 37.76 -16.55
C ARG A 341 -11.71 36.64 -15.55
N LYS A 342 -12.75 36.73 -14.74
CA LYS A 342 -13.14 35.73 -13.73
C LYS A 342 -14.46 35.08 -14.10
N GLY A 343 -14.53 33.76 -13.91
CA GLY A 343 -15.69 32.93 -14.15
C GLY A 343 -15.68 32.28 -15.54
N ALA A 344 -15.92 30.97 -15.61
CA ALA A 344 -15.94 30.21 -16.87
C ALA A 344 -16.89 30.82 -17.90
N ALA A 345 -18.12 31.17 -17.49
CA ALA A 345 -19.11 31.79 -18.35
C ALA A 345 -18.63 33.13 -18.96
N ASN A 346 -17.99 33.98 -18.16
CA ASN A 346 -17.46 35.26 -18.64
C ASN A 346 -16.28 35.08 -19.61
N ILE A 347 -15.46 34.04 -19.37
CA ILE A 347 -14.37 33.66 -20.25
C ILE A 347 -14.93 33.20 -21.60
N ALA A 348 -15.94 32.32 -21.58
CA ALA A 348 -16.58 31.77 -22.77
C ALA A 348 -17.31 32.85 -23.58
N GLU A 349 -18.07 33.74 -22.93
CA GLU A 349 -18.79 34.83 -23.61
C GLU A 349 -17.84 35.84 -24.28
N TYR A 350 -16.73 36.16 -23.62
CA TYR A 350 -15.68 36.97 -24.22
C TYR A 350 -15.10 36.30 -25.49
N LYS A 351 -14.82 34.99 -25.41
CA LYS A 351 -14.30 34.23 -26.56
C LYS A 351 -15.30 34.13 -27.69
N LYS A 352 -16.57 33.90 -27.39
CA LYS A 352 -17.66 33.87 -28.36
C LYS A 352 -17.71 35.17 -29.17
N THR A 353 -17.79 36.31 -28.48
CA THR A 353 -17.77 37.64 -29.14
C THR A 353 -16.51 37.84 -29.99
N LEU A 354 -15.34 37.45 -29.47
CA LEU A 354 -14.08 37.56 -30.22
C LEU A 354 -14.05 36.69 -31.47
N TRP A 355 -14.57 35.47 -31.40
CA TRP A 355 -14.55 34.51 -32.50
C TRP A 355 -15.61 34.79 -33.57
N GLU A 356 -16.70 35.50 -33.24
CA GLU A 356 -17.66 36.00 -34.24
C GLU A 356 -17.01 37.02 -35.19
N GLU A 357 -16.15 37.90 -34.66
CA GLU A 357 -15.42 38.89 -35.47
C GLU A 357 -14.13 38.33 -36.08
N LYS A 358 -13.39 37.52 -35.31
CA LYS A 358 -12.05 37.02 -35.65
C LYS A 358 -11.96 35.51 -35.39
N PRO A 359 -12.57 34.68 -36.26
CA PRO A 359 -12.52 33.23 -36.12
C PRO A 359 -11.07 32.71 -36.04
N PRO A 360 -10.76 31.79 -35.11
CA PRO A 360 -9.44 31.18 -35.02
C PRO A 360 -9.20 30.28 -36.25
N VAL A 361 -8.01 30.36 -36.83
CA VAL A 361 -7.62 29.58 -38.03
C VAL A 361 -6.47 28.63 -37.71
N ARG A 362 -5.61 28.99 -36.75
CA ARG A 362 -4.51 28.15 -36.28
C ARG A 362 -4.35 28.27 -34.78
N LEU A 363 -4.14 27.14 -34.12
CA LEU A 363 -3.73 27.04 -32.74
C LEU A 363 -2.83 25.81 -32.59
N GLU A 364 -1.53 26.04 -32.51
CA GLU A 364 -0.50 25.00 -32.32
C GLU A 364 -0.01 25.01 -30.87
N VAL A 365 0.31 23.82 -30.36
CA VAL A 365 0.74 23.58 -28.97
C VAL A 365 2.06 22.80 -29.00
N ASP A 366 3.15 23.51 -28.71
CA ASP A 366 4.51 22.96 -28.74
C ASP A 366 5.16 22.96 -27.34
N ASP A 367 6.20 22.14 -27.14
CA ASP A 367 6.97 22.06 -25.87
C ASP A 367 6.10 21.90 -24.60
N LEU A 368 5.00 21.12 -24.69
CA LEU A 368 4.08 20.92 -23.57
C LEU A 368 4.74 20.16 -22.42
N LYS A 369 4.85 20.85 -21.28
CA LYS A 369 5.40 20.36 -20.02
C LYS A 369 4.33 20.34 -18.93
N VAL A 370 4.31 19.27 -18.15
CA VAL A 370 3.43 19.10 -17.00
C VAL A 370 4.29 18.99 -15.74
N ALA A 371 3.93 19.72 -14.70
CA ALA A 371 4.59 19.72 -13.40
C ALA A 371 3.58 19.73 -12.25
N LEU A 372 4.01 19.32 -11.06
CA LEU A 372 3.20 19.44 -9.84
C LEU A 372 3.06 20.92 -9.44
N HIS A 373 1.86 21.29 -8.97
CA HIS A 373 1.54 22.63 -8.48
C HIS A 373 0.71 22.52 -7.19
N PRO A 374 0.84 23.41 -6.18
CA PRO A 374 0.06 23.30 -4.93
C PRO A 374 -1.45 23.14 -5.11
N MET A 375 -2.03 23.69 -6.18
CA MET A 375 -3.47 23.56 -6.47
C MET A 375 -3.84 22.35 -7.35
N GLY A 376 -2.87 21.69 -7.99
CA GLY A 376 -3.12 20.60 -8.94
C GLY A 376 -1.93 20.39 -9.88
N LEU A 377 -2.10 20.52 -11.19
CA LEU A 377 -1.00 20.42 -12.15
C LEU A 377 -0.74 21.77 -12.82
N LYS A 378 0.52 22.10 -13.03
CA LYS A 378 0.92 23.21 -13.89
C LYS A 378 1.23 22.66 -15.27
N VAL A 379 0.55 23.16 -16.28
CA VAL A 379 0.83 22.83 -17.69
C VAL A 379 1.36 24.10 -18.37
N ALA A 380 2.51 24.00 -19.03
CA ALA A 380 3.10 25.11 -19.76
C ALA A 380 3.52 24.66 -21.16
N PHE A 381 3.24 25.48 -22.17
CA PHE A 381 3.52 25.18 -23.57
C PHE A 381 3.68 26.46 -24.40
N ASP A 382 4.20 26.29 -25.60
CA ASP A 382 4.31 27.33 -26.62
C ASP A 382 3.07 27.29 -27.49
N GLN A 383 2.46 28.46 -27.64
CA GLN A 383 1.29 28.67 -28.45
C GLN A 383 1.69 29.46 -29.69
N GLU A 384 1.35 28.96 -30.87
CA GLU A 384 1.28 29.75 -32.10
C GLU A 384 -0.19 29.90 -32.52
N PHE A 385 -0.62 31.14 -32.69
CA PHE A 385 -2.01 31.49 -32.97
C PHE A 385 -2.13 32.32 -34.25
N ALA A 386 -3.18 32.09 -35.02
CA ALA A 386 -3.61 32.96 -36.10
C ALA A 386 -5.14 32.99 -36.23
N ASP A 387 -5.69 34.13 -36.63
CA ASP A 387 -7.12 34.33 -36.89
C ASP A 387 -7.41 34.75 -38.34
N ALA A 388 -8.69 34.76 -38.70
CA ALA A 388 -9.16 35.07 -40.05
C ALA A 388 -8.96 36.54 -40.47
N SER A 389 -8.62 37.44 -39.53
CA SER A 389 -8.28 38.84 -39.85
C SER A 389 -6.84 39.01 -40.35
N GLY A 390 -6.04 37.93 -40.33
CA GLY A 390 -4.62 37.94 -40.70
C GLY A 390 -3.69 38.27 -39.53
N TYR A 391 -4.24 38.41 -38.30
CA TYR A 391 -3.44 38.54 -37.09
C TYR A 391 -2.81 37.21 -36.71
N SER A 392 -1.57 37.26 -36.19
CA SER A 392 -0.90 36.11 -35.59
C SER A 392 -0.03 36.51 -34.40
N ASP A 393 0.12 35.58 -33.46
CA ASP A 393 1.01 35.73 -32.32
C ASP A 393 1.69 34.42 -31.94
N ARG A 394 2.77 34.57 -31.17
CA ARG A 394 3.46 33.47 -30.50
C ARG A 394 3.71 33.85 -29.04
N GLY A 395 3.40 32.92 -28.14
CA GLY A 395 3.53 33.17 -26.71
C GLY A 395 3.64 31.90 -25.88
N ARG A 396 4.10 32.06 -24.64
CA ARG A 396 4.06 30.99 -23.65
C ARG A 396 2.72 31.02 -22.93
N LYS A 397 2.02 29.89 -22.93
CA LYS A 397 0.83 29.68 -22.12
C LYS A 397 1.16 28.90 -20.85
N THR A 398 0.48 29.21 -19.77
CA THR A 398 0.54 28.48 -18.51
C THR A 398 -0.88 28.27 -17.99
N LEU A 399 -1.24 27.01 -17.77
CA LEU A 399 -2.51 26.58 -17.19
C LEU A 399 -2.24 25.98 -15.81
N ILE A 400 -3.09 26.31 -14.84
CA ILE A 400 -3.20 25.57 -13.58
C ILE A 400 -4.44 24.68 -13.71
N LEU A 401 -4.22 23.38 -13.76
CA LEU A 401 -5.27 22.38 -13.79
C LEU A 401 -5.57 21.91 -12.37
N VAL A 402 -6.84 21.83 -12.00
CA VAL A 402 -7.32 21.26 -10.73
C VAL A 402 -8.16 20.01 -11.01
N PRO A 403 -8.14 19.01 -10.12
CA PRO A 403 -9.00 17.83 -10.25
C PRO A 403 -10.48 18.18 -10.04
N GLU A 404 -11.34 17.65 -10.91
CA GLU A 404 -12.80 17.63 -10.73
C GLU A 404 -13.31 16.23 -11.06
N GLY A 405 -13.73 15.47 -10.04
CA GLY A 405 -14.05 14.05 -10.20
C GLY A 405 -12.87 13.28 -10.80
N ASP A 406 -13.14 12.56 -11.91
CA ASP A 406 -12.14 11.80 -12.67
C ASP A 406 -11.46 12.60 -13.78
N THR A 407 -11.74 13.90 -13.90
CA THR A 407 -11.17 14.79 -14.91
C THR A 407 -10.39 15.95 -14.29
N TRP A 408 -9.90 16.82 -15.16
CA TRP A 408 -9.20 18.05 -14.81
C TRP A 408 -9.96 19.25 -15.37
N LYS A 409 -9.85 20.39 -14.69
CA LYS A 409 -10.39 21.69 -15.11
C LYS A 409 -9.32 22.76 -15.01
N ILE A 410 -9.39 23.77 -15.86
CA ILE A 410 -8.51 24.93 -15.86
C ILE A 410 -9.02 25.91 -14.81
N ASP A 411 -8.27 26.08 -13.72
CA ASP A 411 -8.52 27.07 -12.67
C ASP A 411 -7.91 28.43 -13.04
N SER A 412 -6.74 28.43 -13.68
CA SER A 412 -6.08 29.66 -14.12
C SER A 412 -5.39 29.49 -15.45
N GLU A 413 -5.55 30.48 -16.33
CA GLU A 413 -4.83 30.61 -17.59
C GLU A 413 -4.08 31.94 -17.68
N GLN A 414 -2.80 31.85 -18.00
CA GLN A 414 -1.94 32.98 -18.26
C GLN A 414 -1.26 32.83 -19.63
N TRP A 415 -1.13 33.94 -20.35
CA TRP A 415 -0.39 34.02 -21.60
C TRP A 415 0.61 35.16 -21.56
N ARG A 416 1.80 34.93 -22.07
CA ARG A 416 2.84 35.94 -22.21
C ARG A 416 3.47 35.83 -23.60
N ARG A 417 3.53 36.97 -24.31
CA ARG A 417 4.20 37.07 -25.61
C ARG A 417 5.66 36.61 -25.53
N MET A 418 6.09 35.81 -26.49
CA MET A 418 7.50 35.45 -26.66
C MET A 418 8.22 36.57 -27.40
N ARG A 419 9.46 36.83 -27.00
CA ARG A 419 10.33 37.82 -27.64
C ARG A 419 10.99 37.26 -28.88
#